data_AF-A0A6A4NQM5-F1
#
_entry.id   AF-A0A6A4NQM5-F1
#
_cell.length_a   1.000
_cell.length_b   1.000
_cell.length_c   1.000
_cell.angle_alpha   90.00
_cell.angle_beta   90.00
_cell.angle_gamma   90.00
#
_symmetry.space_group_name_H-M   'P 1'
#
loop_
_entity.id
_entity.type
_entity.pdbx_description
1 polymer ?
#
loop_
_entity_poly.entity_id
_entity_poly.type
_entity_poly.pdbx_seq_one_letter_code
_entity_poly.pdbx_strand_id
1 'polypeptide(L)'
;MINRKLIGARYFYESYKTYRNKTMSYNSARDYDGHGTHTLATAAGNFVSGVSVFGNGNGTASGASPNARVVSYKALWEEFGYDADILAAFEAAIADGVDVLSVSLGGLTPPDYWMDSLSIGSFHAFLNGLVVVNAAGNNGPTPYSVANNAPWVITVGASTTDREFTNFVTLGDNTTLQGVSISMFGLSSQELYPLINASDAKADNPSSKYAYVCDKTSIDPKKIRGKILICFTGIDD
;
A
#
# COMPACT_ATOMS: atom_id res chain seq x y z
N MET A 1 -8.54 -14.33 -17.16
CA MET A 1 -9.92 -13.98 -17.55
C MET A 1 -9.91 -12.53 -17.99
N ILE A 2 -10.40 -12.26 -19.19
CA ILE A 2 -10.44 -10.95 -19.85
C ILE A 2 -11.91 -10.66 -20.17
N ASN A 3 -12.33 -9.40 -20.11
CA ASN A 3 -13.67 -8.98 -20.46
C ASN A 3 -13.64 -7.58 -21.10
N ARG A 4 -14.81 -6.97 -21.30
CA ARG A 4 -14.87 -5.62 -21.87
C ARG A 4 -14.27 -4.55 -20.94
N LYS A 5 -14.11 -4.79 -19.64
CA LYS A 5 -13.51 -3.84 -18.71
C LYS A 5 -12.00 -4.02 -18.63
N LEU A 6 -11.56 -5.19 -18.17
CA LEU A 6 -10.17 -5.65 -18.16
C LEU A 6 -9.88 -6.32 -19.50
N ILE A 7 -9.35 -5.55 -20.45
CA ILE A 7 -9.16 -5.97 -21.85
C ILE A 7 -7.81 -6.64 -22.09
N GLY A 8 -6.87 -6.54 -21.14
CA GLY A 8 -5.58 -7.22 -21.19
C GLY A 8 -5.03 -7.49 -19.79
N ALA A 9 -4.22 -8.53 -19.66
CA ALA A 9 -3.51 -8.84 -18.43
C ALA A 9 -2.22 -9.61 -18.76
N ARG A 10 -1.07 -9.05 -18.39
CA ARG A 10 0.27 -9.57 -18.66
C ARG A 10 1.06 -9.59 -17.35
N TYR A 11 2.08 -10.43 -17.30
CA TYR A 11 2.96 -10.53 -16.14
C TYR A 11 4.40 -10.76 -16.59
N PHE A 12 5.34 -10.28 -15.79
CA PHE A 12 6.78 -10.29 -16.05
C PHE A 12 7.45 -10.76 -14.76
N TYR A 13 8.20 -11.86 -14.82
CA TYR A 13 8.65 -12.57 -13.61
C TYR A 13 10.03 -13.24 -13.73
N GLU A 14 10.70 -13.09 -14.88
CA GLU A 14 11.92 -13.85 -15.16
C GLU A 14 13.08 -13.38 -14.27
N SER A 15 13.15 -12.08 -14.01
CA SER A 15 14.15 -11.51 -13.11
C SER A 15 13.88 -11.93 -11.68
N TYR A 16 12.62 -11.82 -11.23
CA TYR A 16 12.20 -12.31 -9.92
C TYR A 16 12.57 -13.78 -9.71
N LYS A 17 12.22 -14.65 -10.67
CA LYS A 17 12.51 -16.09 -10.62
C LYS A 17 14.00 -16.35 -10.47
N THR A 18 14.83 -15.62 -11.22
CA THR A 18 16.28 -15.75 -11.22
C THR A 18 16.88 -15.30 -9.90
N TYR A 19 16.56 -14.09 -9.44
CA TYR A 19 17.16 -13.52 -8.23
C TYR A 19 16.66 -14.19 -6.95
N ARG A 20 15.41 -14.68 -6.92
CA ARG A 20 14.87 -15.40 -5.76
C ARG A 20 15.12 -16.90 -5.80
N ASN A 21 15.64 -17.42 -6.91
CA ASN A 21 15.77 -18.86 -7.17
C ASN A 21 14.47 -19.62 -6.81
N LYS A 22 13.32 -19.01 -7.15
CA LYS A 22 12.00 -19.45 -6.72
C LYS A 22 11.06 -19.41 -7.91
N THR A 23 10.36 -20.52 -8.12
CA THR A 23 9.26 -20.59 -9.09
C THR A 23 7.94 -20.48 -8.34
N MET A 24 7.11 -19.53 -8.73
CA MET A 24 5.80 -19.36 -8.12
C MET A 24 4.83 -20.40 -8.68
N SER A 25 3.99 -20.97 -7.83
CA SER A 25 2.90 -21.87 -8.25
C SER A 25 1.78 -21.12 -9.00
N TYR A 26 1.83 -19.79 -9.02
CA TYR A 26 0.82 -18.90 -9.59
C TYR A 26 1.40 -17.88 -10.58
N ASN A 27 2.18 -18.36 -11.56
CA ASN A 27 2.72 -17.57 -12.68
C ASN A 27 1.60 -17.04 -13.60
N SER A 28 0.91 -16.00 -13.14
CA SER A 28 -0.18 -15.33 -13.85
C SER A 28 -0.25 -13.87 -13.46
N ALA A 29 -1.00 -13.09 -14.25
CA ALA A 29 -1.32 -11.70 -13.95
C ALA A 29 -2.33 -11.53 -12.79
N ARG A 30 -2.71 -12.62 -12.10
CA ARG A 30 -3.57 -12.51 -10.90
C ARG A 30 -2.80 -11.83 -9.78
N ASP A 31 -3.47 -10.87 -9.16
CA ASP A 31 -3.01 -10.19 -7.96
C ASP A 31 -3.28 -11.05 -6.72
N TYR A 32 -2.24 -11.24 -5.90
CA TYR A 32 -2.28 -11.98 -4.63
C TYR A 32 -1.89 -11.11 -3.44
N ASP A 33 -1.53 -9.86 -3.70
CA ASP A 33 -1.13 -8.86 -2.71
C ASP A 33 -2.32 -7.93 -2.43
N GLY A 34 -2.91 -7.39 -3.50
CA GLY A 34 -4.06 -6.48 -3.44
C GLY A 34 -3.74 -5.05 -3.89
N HIS A 35 -2.48 -4.63 -3.84
CA HIS A 35 -2.06 -3.27 -4.23
C HIS A 35 -2.41 -2.96 -5.70
N GLY A 36 -2.17 -3.91 -6.62
CA GLY A 36 -2.49 -3.76 -8.03
C GLY A 36 -4.00 -3.64 -8.27
N THR A 37 -4.79 -4.45 -7.57
CA THR A 37 -6.25 -4.40 -7.63
C THR A 37 -6.79 -3.07 -7.10
N HIS A 38 -6.27 -2.60 -5.96
CA HIS A 38 -6.67 -1.35 -5.33
C HIS A 38 -6.38 -0.14 -6.23
N THR A 39 -5.15 -0.04 -6.76
CA THR A 39 -4.71 1.08 -7.62
C THR A 39 -5.46 1.10 -8.96
N LEU A 40 -5.62 -0.06 -9.61
CA LEU A 40 -6.36 -0.16 -10.87
C LEU A 40 -7.85 0.19 -10.70
N ALA A 41 -8.46 -0.23 -9.57
CA ALA A 41 -9.83 0.13 -9.23
C ALA A 41 -9.98 1.62 -8.88
N THR A 42 -8.96 2.24 -8.28
CA THR A 42 -8.98 3.69 -7.98
C THR A 42 -8.90 4.53 -9.25
N ALA A 43 -8.05 4.13 -10.20
CA ALA A 43 -7.94 4.83 -11.48
C ALA A 43 -9.19 4.66 -12.34
N ALA A 44 -9.66 3.42 -12.48
CA ALA A 44 -10.70 3.09 -13.45
C ALA A 44 -11.58 1.91 -13.00
N GLY A 45 -11.90 1.75 -11.73
CA GLY A 45 -12.91 0.78 -11.28
C GLY A 45 -14.30 1.14 -11.83
N ASN A 46 -15.09 0.13 -12.19
CA ASN A 46 -16.50 0.36 -12.53
C ASN A 46 -17.31 0.70 -11.27
N PHE A 47 -18.53 1.20 -11.43
CA PHE A 47 -19.44 1.46 -10.32
C PHE A 47 -19.80 0.16 -9.59
N VAL A 48 -19.58 0.13 -8.27
CA VAL A 48 -20.00 -0.96 -7.38
C VAL A 48 -20.69 -0.38 -6.16
N SER A 49 -22.01 -0.57 -6.08
CA SER A 49 -22.86 -0.04 -5.01
C SER A 49 -22.83 -0.91 -3.75
N GLY A 50 -23.02 -0.30 -2.58
CA GLY A 50 -23.20 -1.01 -1.31
C GLY A 50 -21.91 -1.62 -0.78
N VAL A 51 -20.77 -1.04 -1.14
CA VAL A 51 -19.45 -1.51 -0.67
C VAL A 51 -19.00 -0.71 0.54
N SER A 52 -18.29 -1.39 1.44
CA SER A 52 -17.67 -0.80 2.61
C SER A 52 -16.52 -1.69 3.06
N VAL A 53 -15.63 -1.15 3.89
CA VAL A 53 -14.61 -1.93 4.60
C VAL A 53 -15.03 -2.01 6.06
N PHE A 54 -15.53 -3.17 6.48
CA PHE A 54 -16.05 -3.40 7.84
C PHE A 54 -17.12 -2.36 8.26
N GLY A 55 -17.98 -1.95 7.32
CA GLY A 55 -19.00 -0.91 7.52
C GLY A 55 -18.50 0.52 7.31
N ASN A 56 -17.18 0.74 7.22
CA ASN A 56 -16.61 2.06 6.95
C ASN A 56 -16.66 2.41 5.46
N GLY A 57 -16.94 3.67 5.16
CA GLY A 57 -16.94 4.20 3.80
C GLY A 57 -18.07 3.65 2.93
N ASN A 58 -19.21 3.30 3.54
CA ASN A 58 -20.36 2.77 2.85
C ASN A 58 -20.82 3.70 1.71
N GLY A 59 -20.95 3.15 0.51
CA GLY A 59 -21.40 3.91 -0.65
C GLY A 59 -21.24 3.14 -1.95
N THR A 60 -21.10 3.90 -3.03
CA THR A 60 -20.74 3.35 -4.35
C THR A 60 -19.28 3.65 -4.62
N ALA A 61 -18.45 2.61 -4.75
CA ALA A 61 -17.08 2.79 -5.20
C ALA A 61 -17.04 2.91 -6.73
N SER A 62 -16.15 3.77 -7.22
CA SER A 62 -15.83 3.91 -8.63
C SER A 62 -14.43 4.46 -8.79
N GLY A 63 -13.78 4.17 -9.91
CA GLY A 63 -12.53 4.84 -10.26
C GLY A 63 -12.76 6.28 -10.73
N ALA A 64 -11.68 7.03 -10.91
CA ALA A 64 -11.72 8.37 -11.50
C ALA A 64 -12.28 8.36 -12.93
N SER A 65 -12.01 7.29 -13.71
CA SER A 65 -12.58 7.08 -15.04
C SER A 65 -13.30 5.72 -15.15
N PRO A 66 -14.55 5.61 -14.68
CA PRO A 66 -15.26 4.32 -14.61
C PRO A 66 -15.49 3.65 -15.96
N ASN A 67 -15.54 4.43 -17.04
CA ASN A 67 -15.78 3.93 -18.41
C ASN A 67 -14.50 3.56 -19.17
N ALA A 68 -13.31 3.89 -18.65
CA ALA A 68 -12.05 3.52 -19.29
C ALA A 68 -11.88 1.99 -19.37
N ARG A 69 -11.18 1.52 -20.39
CA ARG A 69 -10.71 0.13 -20.46
C ARG A 69 -9.40 0.02 -19.66
N VAL A 70 -9.16 -1.12 -19.04
CA VAL A 70 -7.95 -1.34 -18.23
C VAL A 70 -7.16 -2.53 -18.74
N VAL A 71 -5.84 -2.41 -18.65
CA VAL A 71 -4.86 -3.48 -18.86
C VAL A 71 -3.99 -3.57 -17.61
N SER A 72 -3.71 -4.80 -17.17
CA SER A 72 -2.81 -5.03 -16.02
C SER A 72 -1.46 -5.53 -16.50
N TYR A 73 -0.38 -4.90 -16.03
CA TYR A 73 1.00 -5.32 -16.26
C TYR A 73 1.66 -5.62 -14.92
N LYS A 74 1.66 -6.90 -14.52
CA LYS A 74 2.20 -7.33 -13.23
C LYS A 74 3.73 -7.51 -13.33
N ALA A 75 4.48 -6.60 -12.71
CA ALA A 75 5.95 -6.65 -12.66
C ALA A 75 6.51 -6.92 -11.25
N LEU A 76 5.66 -6.91 -10.21
CA LEU A 76 6.06 -7.15 -8.82
C LEU A 76 5.53 -8.49 -8.29
N TRP A 77 6.33 -9.11 -7.43
CA TRP A 77 6.06 -10.42 -6.84
C TRP A 77 6.54 -10.48 -5.40
N GLU A 78 5.65 -10.86 -4.47
CA GLU A 78 5.95 -10.88 -3.02
C GLU A 78 6.62 -9.58 -2.55
N GLU A 79 6.06 -8.44 -2.96
CA GLU A 79 6.56 -7.07 -2.69
C GLU A 79 7.91 -6.72 -3.35
N PHE A 80 8.53 -7.64 -4.10
CA PHE A 80 9.78 -7.38 -4.81
C PHE A 80 9.54 -6.95 -6.26
N GLY A 81 10.13 -5.82 -6.64
CA GLY A 81 10.25 -5.36 -8.03
C GLY A 81 11.70 -5.49 -8.49
N TYR A 82 11.87 -6.01 -9.71
CA TYR A 82 13.18 -6.09 -10.37
C TYR A 82 13.16 -5.27 -11.65
N ASP A 83 14.22 -4.51 -11.89
CA ASP A 83 14.30 -3.52 -12.96
C ASP A 83 13.95 -4.07 -14.34
N ALA A 84 14.46 -5.26 -14.69
CA ALA A 84 14.18 -5.87 -15.98
C ALA A 84 12.72 -6.33 -16.15
N ASP A 85 12.06 -6.80 -15.09
CA ASP A 85 10.63 -7.14 -15.14
C ASP A 85 9.76 -5.87 -15.25
N ILE A 86 10.19 -4.76 -14.62
CA ILE A 86 9.55 -3.44 -14.73
C ILE A 86 9.72 -2.87 -16.15
N LEU A 87 10.93 -2.89 -16.71
CA LEU A 87 11.19 -2.43 -18.08
C LEU A 87 10.40 -3.24 -19.10
N ALA A 88 10.33 -4.57 -18.95
CA ALA A 88 9.53 -5.41 -19.82
C ALA A 88 8.03 -5.07 -19.75
N ALA A 89 7.53 -4.66 -18.59
CA ALA A 89 6.16 -4.16 -18.44
C ALA A 89 5.93 -2.84 -19.17
N PHE A 90 6.88 -1.90 -19.13
CA PHE A 90 6.81 -0.66 -19.91
C PHE A 90 6.83 -0.93 -21.41
N GLU A 91 7.76 -1.76 -21.90
CA GLU A 91 7.84 -2.14 -23.32
C GLU A 91 6.54 -2.76 -23.80
N ALA A 92 5.96 -3.66 -23.01
CA ALA A 92 4.67 -4.28 -23.29
C ALA A 92 3.55 -3.25 -23.37
N ALA A 93 3.49 -2.29 -22.43
CA ALA A 93 2.46 -1.26 -22.43
C ALA A 93 2.57 -0.32 -23.64
N ILE A 94 3.79 0.05 -24.02
CA ILE A 94 4.05 0.85 -25.23
C ILE A 94 3.60 0.08 -26.48
N ALA A 95 4.00 -1.19 -26.61
CA ALA A 95 3.64 -2.02 -27.75
C ALA A 95 2.13 -2.28 -27.85
N ASP A 96 1.45 -2.40 -26.71
CA ASP A 96 0.00 -2.59 -26.65
C ASP A 96 -0.77 -1.27 -26.94
N GLY A 97 -0.09 -0.11 -26.97
CA GLY A 97 -0.67 1.18 -27.33
C GLY A 97 -1.65 1.73 -26.30
N VAL A 98 -1.35 1.57 -25.00
CA VAL A 98 -2.17 2.19 -23.94
C VAL A 98 -2.08 3.71 -23.98
N ASP A 99 -3.09 4.43 -23.46
CA ASP A 99 -3.08 5.91 -23.48
C ASP A 99 -2.38 6.51 -22.25
N VAL A 100 -2.57 5.89 -21.07
CA VAL A 100 -2.08 6.37 -19.78
C VAL A 100 -1.52 5.19 -18.97
N LEU A 101 -0.34 5.37 -18.39
CA LEU A 101 0.27 4.44 -17.45
C LEU A 101 0.19 5.00 -16.03
N SER A 102 -0.50 4.28 -15.15
CA SER A 102 -0.57 4.56 -13.70
C SER A 102 0.39 3.63 -12.96
N VAL A 103 1.50 4.17 -12.46
CA VAL A 103 2.61 3.40 -11.89
C VAL A 103 2.84 3.80 -10.44
N SER A 104 2.20 3.07 -9.52
CA SER A 104 2.35 3.25 -8.07
C SER A 104 3.55 2.46 -7.54
N LEU A 105 4.73 2.72 -8.12
CA LEU A 105 6.01 2.10 -7.75
C LEU A 105 7.04 3.20 -7.46
N GLY A 106 8.07 2.88 -6.68
CA GLY A 106 9.17 3.79 -6.38
C GLY A 106 10.25 3.13 -5.53
N GLY A 107 11.50 3.56 -5.73
CA GLY A 107 12.62 3.19 -4.87
C GLY A 107 12.71 4.02 -3.60
N LEU A 108 13.64 3.68 -2.70
CA LEU A 108 13.90 4.45 -1.48
C LEU A 108 14.62 5.78 -1.75
N THR A 109 15.46 5.82 -2.78
CA THR A 109 16.20 7.01 -3.21
C THR A 109 16.34 6.95 -4.72
N PRO A 110 15.97 8.00 -5.47
CA PRO A 110 16.11 8.01 -6.91
C PRO A 110 17.60 8.03 -7.28
N PRO A 111 18.12 7.04 -8.03
CA PRO A 111 19.44 7.17 -8.65
C PRO A 111 19.36 8.12 -9.85
N ASP A 112 20.48 8.30 -10.55
CA ASP A 112 20.47 9.03 -11.82
C ASP A 112 19.49 8.40 -12.82
N TYR A 113 18.85 9.21 -13.67
CA TYR A 113 17.76 8.77 -14.55
C TYR A 113 18.11 7.57 -15.45
N TRP A 114 19.36 7.47 -15.90
CA TRP A 114 19.83 6.36 -16.76
C TRP A 114 20.18 5.08 -15.98
N MET A 115 20.04 5.09 -14.66
CA MET A 115 20.16 3.91 -13.79
C MET A 115 18.85 3.51 -13.12
N ASP A 116 17.77 4.30 -13.32
CA ASP A 116 16.45 4.01 -12.76
C ASP A 116 15.53 3.41 -13.82
N SER A 117 15.05 2.18 -13.59
CA SER A 117 14.15 1.49 -14.51
C SER A 117 12.81 2.23 -14.69
N LEU A 118 12.33 2.93 -13.67
CA LEU A 118 11.11 3.74 -13.77
C LEU A 118 11.33 4.96 -14.65
N SER A 119 12.44 5.69 -14.48
CA SER A 119 12.84 6.82 -15.32
C SER A 119 13.06 6.40 -16.77
N ILE A 120 13.80 5.32 -17.03
CA ILE A 120 14.05 4.80 -18.38
C ILE A 120 12.73 4.36 -19.03
N GLY A 121 11.97 3.47 -18.39
CA GLY A 121 10.73 2.95 -18.95
C GLY A 121 9.71 4.05 -19.23
N SER A 122 9.57 5.01 -18.32
CA SER A 122 8.69 6.16 -18.49
C SER A 122 9.15 7.13 -19.57
N PHE A 123 10.46 7.31 -19.76
CA PHE A 123 11.00 8.14 -20.85
C PHE A 123 10.63 7.56 -22.21
N HIS A 124 10.79 6.25 -22.38
CA HIS A 124 10.38 5.57 -23.61
C HIS A 124 8.86 5.62 -23.83
N ALA A 125 8.06 5.51 -22.77
CA ALA A 125 6.62 5.67 -22.86
C ALA A 125 6.23 7.10 -23.30
N PHE A 126 6.84 8.12 -22.68
CA PHE A 126 6.66 9.52 -23.04
C PHE A 126 7.01 9.81 -24.51
N LEU A 127 8.14 9.27 -25.00
CA LEU A 127 8.53 9.40 -26.41
C LEU A 127 7.54 8.75 -27.39
N ASN A 128 6.78 7.76 -26.94
CA ASN A 128 5.72 7.10 -27.72
C ASN A 128 4.32 7.72 -27.48
N GLY A 129 4.25 8.86 -26.80
CA GLY A 129 3.00 9.61 -26.60
C GLY A 129 2.14 9.15 -25.43
N LEU A 130 2.65 8.27 -24.56
CA LEU A 130 1.94 7.82 -23.37
C LEU A 130 2.13 8.83 -22.23
N VAL A 131 1.04 9.12 -21.51
CA VAL A 131 1.14 9.86 -20.24
C VAL A 131 1.48 8.89 -19.11
N VAL A 132 2.53 9.19 -18.34
CA VAL A 132 2.95 8.37 -17.21
C VAL A 132 2.72 9.12 -15.90
N VAL A 133 2.01 8.48 -14.96
CA VAL A 133 1.69 9.00 -13.63
C VAL A 133 2.35 8.13 -12.58
N ASN A 134 3.28 8.70 -11.81
CA ASN A 134 4.01 8.01 -10.75
C ASN A 134 3.68 8.56 -9.37
N ALA A 135 3.74 7.71 -8.35
CA ALA A 135 3.65 8.15 -6.96
C ALA A 135 4.95 8.87 -6.53
N ALA A 136 4.85 9.90 -5.69
CA ALA A 136 6.04 10.59 -5.15
C ALA A 136 6.86 9.71 -4.19
N GLY A 137 6.27 8.65 -3.64
CA GLY A 137 6.88 7.81 -2.60
C GLY A 137 6.36 8.14 -1.19
N ASN A 138 6.66 7.27 -0.23
CA ASN A 138 6.15 7.35 1.15
C ASN A 138 7.26 7.63 2.17
N ASN A 139 8.41 8.15 1.71
CA ASN A 139 9.62 8.35 2.53
C ASN A 139 9.70 9.73 3.19
N GLY A 140 8.63 10.52 3.12
CA GLY A 140 8.53 11.81 3.81
C GLY A 140 8.55 11.66 5.34
N PRO A 141 8.53 12.78 6.09
CA PRO A 141 8.33 14.15 5.61
C PRO A 141 9.64 14.93 5.35
N THR A 142 10.80 14.30 5.46
CA THR A 142 12.10 14.98 5.32
C THR A 142 12.31 15.50 3.89
N PRO A 143 13.01 16.65 3.72
CA PRO A 143 13.40 17.13 2.39
C PRO A 143 14.19 16.08 1.59
N TYR A 144 14.10 16.13 0.26
CA TYR A 144 14.80 15.23 -0.67
C TYR A 144 14.36 13.75 -0.60
N SER A 145 13.11 13.48 -0.21
CA SER A 145 12.56 12.13 -0.05
C SER A 145 11.67 11.63 -1.22
N VAL A 146 11.54 12.41 -2.30
CA VAL A 146 10.75 12.03 -3.47
C VAL A 146 11.45 10.92 -4.27
N ALA A 147 10.75 9.83 -4.54
CA ALA A 147 11.25 8.64 -5.23
C ALA A 147 11.18 8.72 -6.77
N ASN A 148 10.23 9.47 -7.32
CA ASN A 148 10.03 9.62 -8.76
C ASN A 148 10.09 11.11 -9.13
N ASN A 149 11.19 11.55 -9.72
CA ASN A 149 11.45 12.97 -9.98
C ASN A 149 11.81 13.27 -11.45
N ALA A 150 11.64 12.31 -12.35
CA ALA A 150 11.91 12.50 -13.77
C ALA A 150 10.99 13.58 -14.37
N PRO A 151 11.51 14.51 -15.20
CA PRO A 151 10.74 15.65 -15.69
C PRO A 151 9.64 15.30 -16.72
N TRP A 152 9.64 14.08 -17.25
CA TRP A 152 8.68 13.59 -18.24
C TRP A 152 7.51 12.80 -17.61
N VAL A 153 7.45 12.67 -16.28
CA VAL A 153 6.34 12.02 -15.59
C VAL A 153 5.52 13.00 -14.76
N ILE A 154 4.25 12.65 -14.51
CA ILE A 154 3.44 13.33 -13.52
C ILE A 154 3.68 12.67 -12.18
N THR A 155 4.45 13.33 -11.31
CA THR A 155 4.69 12.87 -9.93
C THR A 155 3.58 13.35 -8.99
N VAL A 156 2.96 12.42 -8.27
CA VAL A 156 1.78 12.68 -7.43
C VAL A 156 2.10 12.44 -5.95
N GLY A 157 2.01 13.50 -5.13
CA GLY A 157 2.02 13.40 -3.67
C GLY A 157 0.65 13.02 -3.10
N ALA A 158 0.64 12.50 -1.87
CA ALA A 158 -0.59 12.18 -1.16
C ALA A 158 -1.04 13.31 -0.23
N SER A 159 -2.34 13.55 -0.16
CA SER A 159 -2.98 14.47 0.78
C SER A 159 -4.20 13.81 1.43
N THR A 160 -4.75 14.44 2.46
CA THR A 160 -5.99 14.01 3.10
C THR A 160 -7.22 14.48 2.33
N THR A 161 -8.35 13.84 2.59
CA THR A 161 -9.69 14.29 2.20
C THR A 161 -10.42 14.90 3.39
N ASP A 162 -11.65 15.36 3.19
CA ASP A 162 -12.55 15.82 4.26
C ASP A 162 -13.10 14.68 5.14
N ARG A 163 -13.09 13.43 4.65
CA ARG A 163 -13.52 12.24 5.39
C ARG A 163 -12.42 11.68 6.29
N GLU A 164 -12.79 11.42 7.56
CA GLU A 164 -11.96 10.76 8.57
C GLU A 164 -12.66 9.51 9.14
N PHE A 165 -11.90 8.47 9.49
CA PHE A 165 -12.41 7.24 10.12
C PHE A 165 -12.11 7.23 11.62
N THR A 166 -12.98 7.91 12.37
CA THR A 166 -12.82 8.13 13.80
C THR A 166 -13.39 6.97 14.63
N ASN A 167 -12.72 6.63 15.72
CA ASN A 167 -13.22 5.71 16.74
C ASN A 167 -13.10 6.34 18.12
N PHE A 168 -13.97 5.94 19.05
CA PHE A 168 -14.01 6.51 20.39
C PHE A 168 -13.62 5.46 21.43
N VAL A 169 -12.81 5.89 22.40
CA VAL A 169 -12.45 5.09 23.58
C VAL A 169 -12.99 5.79 24.81
N THR A 170 -13.87 5.13 25.54
CA THR A 170 -14.39 5.64 26.81
C THR A 170 -13.69 4.94 27.96
N LEU A 171 -13.05 5.72 28.83
CA LEU A 171 -12.32 5.25 29.99
C LEU A 171 -13.26 5.06 31.19
N GLY A 172 -12.77 4.37 32.23
CA GLY A 172 -13.56 4.09 33.43
C GLY A 172 -13.93 5.32 34.28
N ASP A 173 -13.30 6.46 34.03
CA ASP A 173 -13.61 7.77 34.63
C ASP A 173 -14.60 8.59 33.78
N ASN A 174 -15.22 7.98 32.77
CA ASN A 174 -16.06 8.61 31.74
C ASN A 174 -15.35 9.58 30.79
N THR A 175 -14.03 9.70 30.84
CA THR A 175 -13.28 10.44 29.82
C THR A 175 -13.41 9.73 28.48
N THR A 176 -13.85 10.45 27.44
CA THR A 176 -13.95 9.91 26.07
C THR A 176 -12.85 10.51 25.21
N LEU A 177 -12.05 9.64 24.61
CA LEU A 177 -10.97 10.00 23.70
C LEU A 177 -11.40 9.68 22.26
N GLN A 178 -11.21 10.63 21.36
CA GLN A 178 -11.36 10.42 19.93
C GLN A 178 -10.02 9.96 19.36
N GLY A 179 -10.02 8.83 18.66
CA GLY A 179 -8.88 8.29 17.93
C GLY A 179 -9.25 7.94 16.49
N VAL A 180 -8.32 7.28 15.79
CA VAL A 180 -8.47 6.89 14.38
C VAL A 180 -8.25 5.38 14.27
N SER A 181 -9.15 4.68 13.58
CA SER A 181 -9.02 3.23 13.34
C SER A 181 -9.96 2.76 12.23
N ILE A 182 -9.57 1.70 11.53
CA ILE A 182 -10.42 0.95 10.59
C ILE A 182 -10.41 -0.54 11.01
N SER A 183 -10.46 -0.79 12.32
CA SER A 183 -10.48 -2.16 12.83
C SER A 183 -11.69 -2.93 12.33
N MET A 184 -11.47 -4.19 11.92
CA MET A 184 -12.55 -5.11 11.60
C MET A 184 -13.41 -5.46 12.82
N PHE A 185 -12.80 -5.44 14.00
CA PHE A 185 -13.42 -5.84 15.25
C PHE A 185 -13.26 -4.74 16.29
N GLY A 186 -14.36 -4.39 16.94
CA GLY A 186 -14.36 -3.57 18.15
C GLY A 186 -14.43 -4.45 19.40
N LEU A 187 -14.00 -3.91 20.53
CA LEU A 187 -14.38 -4.44 21.84
C LEU A 187 -15.84 -4.10 22.12
N SER A 188 -16.50 -4.87 22.97
CA SER A 188 -17.87 -4.56 23.40
C SER A 188 -17.90 -3.21 24.10
N SER A 189 -18.79 -2.31 23.67
CA SER A 189 -19.01 -1.03 24.34
C SER A 189 -19.76 -1.15 25.67
N GLN A 190 -20.20 -2.37 26.02
CA GLN A 190 -20.94 -2.66 27.26
C GLN A 190 -20.03 -3.19 28.37
N GLU A 191 -18.76 -3.45 28.06
CA GLU A 191 -17.79 -4.04 28.99
C GLU A 191 -16.60 -3.10 29.19
N LEU A 192 -16.15 -2.98 30.44
CA LEU A 192 -14.89 -2.32 30.76
C LEU A 192 -13.78 -3.37 30.85
N TYR A 193 -12.67 -3.09 30.17
CA TYR A 193 -11.47 -3.93 30.21
C TYR A 193 -10.38 -3.22 31.01
N PRO A 194 -9.63 -3.92 31.88
CA PRO A 194 -8.50 -3.31 32.57
C PRO A 194 -7.46 -2.81 31.56
N LEU A 195 -6.89 -1.65 31.85
CA LEU A 195 -5.78 -1.09 31.08
C LEU A 195 -4.45 -1.55 31.70
N ILE A 196 -3.42 -1.72 30.86
CA ILE A 196 -2.05 -1.98 31.29
C ILE A 196 -1.07 -1.21 30.40
N ASN A 197 -0.12 -0.51 31.00
CA ASN A 197 0.97 0.10 30.25
C ASN A 197 1.94 -0.97 29.76
N ALA A 198 2.45 -0.80 28.55
CA ALA A 198 3.34 -1.79 27.97
C ALA A 198 4.67 -1.97 28.73
N SER A 199 5.11 -0.94 29.47
CA SER A 199 6.23 -1.04 30.43
C SER A 199 5.98 -2.08 31.53
N ASP A 200 4.74 -2.17 32.02
CA ASP A 200 4.35 -3.09 33.10
C ASP A 200 4.07 -4.50 32.58
N ALA A 201 3.77 -4.60 31.28
CA ALA A 201 3.58 -5.85 30.56
C ALA A 201 4.89 -6.45 30.00
N LYS A 202 6.04 -5.82 30.25
CA LYS A 202 7.35 -6.22 29.73
C LYS A 202 7.69 -7.68 30.04
N ALA A 203 8.22 -8.40 29.05
CA ALA A 203 8.75 -9.76 29.22
C ALA A 203 10.08 -9.76 29.98
N ASP A 204 10.32 -10.78 30.80
CA ASP A 204 11.57 -10.91 31.57
C ASP A 204 12.71 -11.48 30.69
N ASN A 205 13.09 -10.73 29.65
CA ASN A 205 14.17 -11.09 28.73
C ASN A 205 14.99 -9.85 28.30
N PRO A 206 16.23 -10.02 27.81
CA PRO A 206 17.08 -8.90 27.39
C PRO A 206 16.53 -8.12 26.18
N SER A 207 15.70 -8.75 25.35
CA SER A 207 15.14 -8.19 24.12
C SER A 207 13.97 -7.24 24.35
N SER A 208 13.43 -7.18 25.57
CA SER A 208 12.23 -6.43 25.92
C SER A 208 12.41 -4.90 26.03
N LYS A 209 13.49 -4.37 25.43
CA LYS A 209 13.75 -2.94 25.27
C LYS A 209 12.62 -2.24 24.50
N TYR A 210 11.92 -2.97 23.63
CA TYR A 210 10.85 -2.46 22.77
C TYR A 210 9.44 -2.71 23.32
N ALA A 211 9.32 -2.98 24.62
CA ALA A 211 8.02 -3.18 25.25
C ALA A 211 7.12 -1.94 25.12
N TYR A 212 7.67 -0.72 25.24
CA TYR A 212 6.89 0.52 25.13
C TYR A 212 6.17 0.68 23.78
N VAL A 213 6.72 0.14 22.69
CA VAL A 213 6.08 0.09 21.36
C VAL A 213 5.25 -1.17 21.10
N CYS A 214 5.04 -1.99 22.14
CA CYS A 214 4.32 -3.25 22.05
C CYS A 214 4.89 -4.24 21.03
N ASP A 215 6.22 -4.24 20.87
CA ASP A 215 6.87 -5.28 20.11
C ASP A 215 6.48 -6.66 20.66
N LYS A 216 6.03 -7.55 19.77
CA LYS A 216 5.44 -8.84 20.15
C LYS A 216 6.41 -9.71 20.94
N THR A 217 7.72 -9.57 20.72
CA THR A 217 8.75 -10.34 21.42
C THR A 217 9.12 -9.74 22.79
N SER A 218 8.67 -8.52 23.05
CA SER A 218 8.99 -7.71 24.23
C SER A 218 7.91 -7.71 25.31
N ILE A 219 6.72 -8.25 25.01
CA ILE A 219 5.55 -8.27 25.91
C ILE A 219 5.30 -9.68 26.44
N ASP A 220 5.03 -9.81 27.74
CA ASP A 220 4.61 -11.07 28.35
C ASP A 220 3.11 -11.32 28.07
N PRO A 221 2.75 -12.36 27.30
CA PRO A 221 1.36 -12.68 26.97
C PRO A 221 0.49 -12.94 28.21
N LYS A 222 1.08 -13.40 29.31
CA LYS A 222 0.36 -13.68 30.55
C LYS A 222 -0.07 -12.39 31.25
N LYS A 223 0.72 -11.31 31.15
CA LYS A 223 0.44 -10.02 31.81
C LYS A 223 -0.69 -9.24 31.13
N ILE A 224 -0.87 -9.44 29.83
CA ILE A 224 -1.84 -8.70 28.99
C ILE A 224 -3.16 -9.42 28.74
N ARG A 225 -3.28 -10.70 29.11
CA ARG A 225 -4.48 -11.50 28.82
C ARG A 225 -5.74 -10.85 29.43
N GLY A 226 -6.72 -10.56 28.57
CA GLY A 226 -8.00 -9.95 28.96
C GLY A 226 -7.93 -8.45 29.27
N LYS A 227 -6.83 -7.78 28.89
CA LYS A 227 -6.59 -6.35 29.13
C LYS A 227 -6.40 -5.60 27.81
N ILE A 228 -6.60 -4.30 27.85
CA ILE A 228 -6.20 -3.39 26.77
C ILE A 228 -4.77 -2.92 27.08
N LEU A 229 -3.85 -3.20 26.16
CA LEU A 229 -2.46 -2.81 26.26
C LEU A 229 -2.27 -1.40 25.68
N ILE A 230 -1.71 -0.49 26.47
CA ILE A 230 -1.39 0.86 26.04
C ILE A 230 0.03 0.88 25.48
N CYS A 231 0.13 1.22 24.20
CA CYS A 231 1.37 1.25 23.43
C CYS A 231 1.69 2.68 23.02
N PHE A 232 2.97 3.03 23.04
CA PHE A 232 3.45 4.29 22.48
C PHE A 232 4.06 4.01 21.11
N THR A 233 3.75 4.81 20.11
CA THR A 233 4.49 4.79 18.85
C THR A 233 5.73 5.66 19.02
N GLY A 234 6.93 5.08 19.09
CA GLY A 234 8.19 5.86 19.06
C GLY A 234 8.37 6.46 17.65
N ILE A 235 8.90 7.68 17.52
CA ILE A 235 10.24 8.08 17.98
C ILE A 235 10.14 9.33 18.88
N ASP A 236 10.95 9.37 19.95
CA ASP A 236 11.34 10.63 20.58
C ASP A 236 11.95 11.55 19.50
N ASP A 237 11.30 12.67 19.17
CA ASP A 237 11.98 13.81 18.54
C ASP A 237 12.82 14.56 19.58
#